data_AF-U6FEL5-F1
#
_entry.id   AF-U6FEL5-F1
#
_cell.length_a   1.000
_cell.length_b   1.000
_cell.length_c   1.000
_cell.angle_alpha   90.00
_cell.angle_beta   90.00
_cell.angle_gamma   90.00
#
_symmetry.space_group_name_H-M   'P 1'
#
loop_
_entity.id
_entity.type
_entity.pdbx_description
1 polymer ?
#
loop_
_entity_poly.entity_id
_entity_poly.type
_entity_poly.pdbx_seq_one_letter_code
_entity_poly.pdbx_strand_id
1 'polypeptide(L)'
;MTENVPDATVQTITYKRKAHKRKRADLLESIPAEEVHHELGDKHCPDCHHELIEIGRQSVQQELLFIPAQLKRLDHIQHAYKCKYCSQRNLSDKIIKAAVPKTPLNHGLGSASLIAHSLYQKYEMKVPDYRQESDWKNMGLEVSRQMLNYWDLKSSEYYFKPVA
;
A
#
# COMPACT_ATOMS: atom_id res chain seq x y z
N MET A 1 34.05 27.26 -50.84
CA MET A 1 33.69 28.07 -49.66
C MET A 1 32.53 27.37 -48.98
N THR A 2 32.80 26.55 -47.97
CA THR A 2 31.76 25.83 -47.21
C THR A 2 31.48 26.63 -45.94
N GLU A 3 30.35 27.31 -45.92
CA GLU A 3 29.86 28.07 -44.77
C GLU A 3 29.43 27.09 -43.66
N ASN A 4 30.00 27.28 -42.47
CA ASN A 4 29.75 26.46 -41.30
C ASN A 4 28.61 27.11 -40.49
N VAL A 5 27.43 26.49 -40.48
CA VAL A 5 26.27 26.96 -39.70
C VAL A 5 26.54 26.69 -38.21
N PRO A 6 26.45 27.69 -37.32
CA PRO A 6 26.73 27.47 -35.90
C PRO A 6 25.61 26.63 -35.28
N ASP A 7 26.04 25.54 -34.63
CA ASP A 7 25.23 24.57 -33.90
C ASP A 7 24.36 25.29 -32.84
N ALA A 8 23.07 24.98 -32.86
CA ALA A 8 22.09 25.63 -32.00
C ALA A 8 22.44 25.38 -30.53
N THR A 9 22.54 26.44 -29.74
CA THR A 9 22.91 26.37 -28.32
C THR A 9 21.85 25.63 -27.51
N VAL A 10 22.09 24.34 -27.26
CA VAL A 10 21.26 23.52 -26.37
C VAL A 10 21.43 24.02 -24.94
N GLN A 11 20.39 24.66 -24.40
CA GLN A 11 20.36 25.07 -22.99
C GLN A 11 19.81 23.94 -22.12
N THR A 12 20.62 23.45 -21.19
CA THR A 12 20.21 22.42 -20.21
C THR A 12 19.54 23.08 -19.01
N ILE A 13 18.21 22.94 -18.90
CA ILE A 13 17.44 23.46 -17.77
C ILE A 13 17.49 22.45 -16.61
N THR A 14 18.18 22.81 -15.52
CA THR A 14 18.20 22.02 -14.28
C THR A 14 17.13 22.54 -13.32
N TYR A 15 16.11 21.74 -13.02
CA TYR A 15 15.11 22.09 -11.99
C TYR A 15 15.28 21.23 -10.73
N LYS A 16 15.03 21.81 -9.55
CA LYS A 16 14.96 21.10 -8.27
C LYS A 16 13.49 20.83 -7.92
N ARG A 17 13.07 19.56 -7.82
CA ARG A 17 11.74 19.18 -7.33
C ARG A 17 11.76 19.03 -5.80
N LYS A 18 10.73 19.55 -5.12
CA LYS A 18 10.52 19.27 -3.68
C LYS A 18 10.28 17.78 -3.47
N ALA A 19 11.01 17.19 -2.53
CA ALA A 19 10.86 15.78 -2.18
C ALA A 19 9.50 15.54 -1.49
N HIS A 20 8.51 15.05 -2.24
CA HIS A 20 7.17 14.80 -1.72
C HIS A 20 7.04 13.45 -1.00
N LYS A 21 8.00 12.53 -1.19
CA LYS A 21 7.94 11.15 -0.67
C LYS A 21 8.26 11.00 0.82
N ARG A 22 9.00 11.94 1.44
CA ARG A 22 9.39 11.83 2.87
C ARG A 22 8.19 11.91 3.81
N LYS A 23 7.27 12.85 3.57
CA LYS A 23 6.12 13.09 4.46
C LYS A 23 5.28 11.85 4.78
N ARG A 24 5.06 10.94 3.81
CA ARG A 24 4.27 9.73 4.05
C ARG A 24 5.05 8.70 4.87
N ALA A 25 6.33 8.48 4.56
CA ALA A 25 7.15 7.54 5.30
C ALA A 25 7.30 8.00 6.76
N ASP A 26 7.61 9.29 6.96
CA ASP A 26 7.74 9.90 8.28
C ASP A 26 6.43 9.77 9.09
N LEU A 27 5.27 9.96 8.44
CA LEU A 27 3.94 9.77 9.06
C LEU A 27 3.66 8.31 9.44
N LEU A 28 4.09 7.34 8.62
CA LEU A 28 3.90 5.93 8.93
C LEU A 28 4.86 5.46 10.03
N GLU A 29 6.03 6.07 10.17
CA GLU A 29 7.00 5.74 11.22
C GLU A 29 6.60 6.27 12.60
N SER A 30 5.81 7.35 12.66
CA SER A 30 5.30 7.89 13.92
C SER A 30 4.17 7.08 14.55
N ILE A 31 3.54 6.18 13.79
CA ILE A 31 2.40 5.36 14.23
C ILE A 31 2.91 3.99 14.72
N PRO A 32 2.40 3.48 15.86
CA PRO A 32 2.80 2.17 16.38
C PRO A 32 2.62 1.04 15.36
N ALA A 33 3.68 0.26 15.13
CA ALA A 33 3.71 -0.81 14.14
C ALA A 33 3.40 -2.18 14.76
N GLU A 34 2.71 -3.03 13.99
CA GLU A 34 2.40 -4.42 14.31
C GLU A 34 2.62 -5.27 13.05
N GLU A 35 3.40 -6.34 13.15
CA GLU A 35 3.73 -7.21 12.03
C GLU A 35 2.66 -8.28 11.83
N VAL A 36 2.18 -8.43 10.59
CA VAL A 36 1.23 -9.49 10.21
C VAL A 36 1.90 -10.44 9.25
N HIS A 37 2.21 -11.64 9.73
CA HIS A 37 2.88 -12.68 8.95
C HIS A 37 1.89 -13.47 8.09
N HIS A 38 2.12 -13.46 6.78
CA HIS A 38 1.39 -14.28 5.81
C HIS A 38 2.25 -15.49 5.45
N GLU A 39 1.84 -16.65 5.92
CA GLU A 39 2.46 -17.95 5.62
C GLU A 39 1.60 -18.79 4.66
N LEU A 40 2.22 -19.79 4.04
CA LEU A 40 1.47 -20.78 3.26
C LEU A 40 0.76 -21.75 4.22
N GLY A 41 -0.54 -21.95 4.01
CA GLY A 41 -1.31 -22.95 4.75
C GLY A 41 -0.89 -24.38 4.39
N ASP A 42 -0.64 -24.65 3.10
CA ASP A 42 -0.05 -25.89 2.64
C ASP A 42 1.41 -25.65 2.23
N LYS A 43 2.33 -26.36 2.89
CA LYS A 43 3.78 -26.29 2.64
C LYS A 43 4.24 -27.35 1.63
N HIS A 44 3.34 -27.94 0.83
CA HIS A 44 3.70 -28.85 -0.25
C HIS A 44 3.67 -28.16 -1.62
N CYS A 45 4.62 -28.53 -2.47
CA CYS A 45 4.69 -28.01 -3.84
C CYS A 45 3.49 -28.51 -4.66
N PRO A 46 2.75 -27.64 -5.36
CA PRO A 46 1.59 -28.03 -6.16
C PRO A 46 1.94 -28.94 -7.35
N ASP A 47 3.20 -28.92 -7.81
CA ASP A 47 3.62 -29.68 -9.00
C ASP A 47 4.21 -31.05 -8.65
N CYS A 48 4.92 -31.17 -7.51
CA CYS A 48 5.68 -32.37 -7.16
C CYS A 48 5.41 -32.89 -5.74
N HIS A 49 4.53 -32.23 -4.98
CA HIS A 49 4.11 -32.58 -3.63
C HIS A 49 5.23 -32.73 -2.59
N HIS A 50 6.46 -32.32 -2.90
CA HIS A 50 7.55 -32.25 -1.93
C HIS A 50 7.38 -31.04 -1.02
N GLU A 51 7.92 -31.13 0.19
CA GLU A 51 7.92 -30.05 1.16
C GLU A 51 8.68 -28.82 0.63
N LEU A 52 8.08 -27.66 0.84
CA LEU A 52 8.59 -26.35 0.49
C LEU A 52 9.42 -25.79 1.63
N ILE A 53 10.53 -25.15 1.29
CA ILE A 53 11.43 -24.56 2.28
C ILE A 53 11.36 -23.06 2.21
N GLU A 54 11.20 -22.43 3.36
CA GLU A 54 11.19 -20.97 3.47
C GLU A 54 12.54 -20.39 3.03
N ILE A 55 12.51 -19.43 2.12
CA ILE A 55 13.71 -18.76 1.61
C ILE A 55 13.87 -17.34 2.14
N GLY A 56 12.79 -16.74 2.62
CA GLY A 56 12.83 -15.41 3.19
C GLY A 56 11.45 -14.78 3.33
N ARG A 57 11.45 -13.62 3.99
CA ARG A 57 10.28 -12.82 4.29
C ARG A 57 10.52 -11.38 3.87
N GLN A 58 9.51 -10.74 3.30
CA GLN A 58 9.59 -9.34 2.86
C GLN A 58 8.34 -8.57 3.30
N SER A 59 8.51 -7.34 3.78
CA SER A 59 7.38 -6.43 4.00
C SER A 59 6.89 -5.92 2.64
N VAL A 60 5.68 -6.29 2.26
CA VAL A 60 5.12 -5.94 0.94
C VAL A 60 4.18 -4.76 0.97
N GLN A 61 3.62 -4.46 2.15
CA GLN A 61 2.57 -3.46 2.31
C GLN A 61 2.54 -2.96 3.75
N GLN A 62 2.34 -1.65 3.88
CA GLN A 62 2.06 -0.99 5.16
C GLN A 62 0.65 -0.41 5.09
N GLU A 63 -0.22 -0.88 5.98
CA GLU A 63 -1.63 -0.48 6.08
C GLU A 63 -1.86 0.23 7.42
N LEU A 64 -2.74 1.22 7.45
CA LEU A 64 -3.17 1.83 8.72
C LEU A 64 -4.43 1.14 9.22
N LEU A 65 -4.45 0.71 10.47
CA LEU A 65 -5.64 0.19 11.13
C LEU A 65 -6.20 1.24 12.07
N PHE A 66 -7.47 1.57 11.88
CA PHE A 66 -8.23 2.38 12.83
C PHE A 66 -8.88 1.47 13.88
N ILE A 67 -8.49 1.68 15.14
CA ILE A 67 -9.15 1.15 16.33
C ILE A 67 -9.77 2.38 17.01
N PRO A 68 -10.99 2.34 17.56
CA PRO A 68 -11.59 3.53 18.18
C PRO A 68 -10.60 4.27 19.11
N ALA A 69 -10.38 5.55 18.81
CA ALA A 69 -9.41 6.46 19.45
C ALA A 69 -7.90 6.19 19.24
N GLN A 70 -7.51 5.21 18.41
CA GLN A 70 -6.10 4.89 18.15
C GLN A 70 -5.84 4.50 16.69
N LEU A 71 -4.63 4.81 16.21
CA LEU A 71 -4.14 4.34 14.92
C LEU A 71 -2.98 3.38 15.14
N LYS A 72 -2.98 2.30 14.36
CA LYS A 72 -1.86 1.36 14.26
C LYS A 72 -1.42 1.23 12.81
N ARG A 73 -0.16 0.85 12.60
CA ARG A 73 0.37 0.46 11.30
C ARG A 73 0.52 -1.05 11.28
N LEU A 74 -0.15 -1.72 10.34
CA LEU A 74 0.04 -3.13 10.05
C LEU A 74 1.08 -3.27 8.94
N ASP A 75 2.21 -3.88 9.26
CA ASP A 75 3.24 -4.22 8.29
C ASP A 75 3.03 -5.68 7.84
N HIS A 76 2.53 -5.86 6.61
CA HIS A 76 2.24 -7.18 6.06
C HIS A 76 3.52 -7.84 5.55
N ILE A 77 3.95 -8.88 6.25
CA ILE A 77 5.15 -9.65 5.95
C ILE A 77 4.75 -10.87 5.11
N GLN A 78 5.18 -10.89 3.87
CA GLN A 78 4.95 -12.02 2.96
C GLN A 78 6.11 -13.01 3.05
N HIS A 79 5.81 -14.25 3.43
CA HIS A 79 6.77 -15.35 3.38
C HIS A 79 6.86 -15.95 1.98
N ALA A 80 8.08 -16.23 1.54
CA ALA A 80 8.39 -16.87 0.28
C ALA A 80 9.04 -18.23 0.54
N TYR A 81 8.62 -19.22 -0.23
CA TYR A 81 9.06 -20.60 -0.12
C TYR A 81 9.57 -21.11 -1.48
N LYS A 82 10.53 -22.01 -1.45
CA LYS A 82 11.15 -22.61 -2.64
C LYS A 82 11.01 -24.12 -2.58
N CYS A 83 10.65 -24.73 -3.71
CA CYS A 83 10.73 -26.18 -3.85
C CYS A 83 12.15 -26.59 -4.25
N LYS A 84 12.90 -27.24 -3.34
CA LYS A 84 14.26 -27.74 -3.66
C LYS A 84 14.26 -28.73 -4.83
N TYR A 85 13.27 -29.62 -4.88
CA TYR A 85 13.19 -30.67 -5.89
C TYR A 85 13.00 -30.10 -7.31
N CYS A 86 12.02 -29.21 -7.49
CA CYS A 86 11.78 -28.55 -8.78
C CYS A 86 12.96 -27.70 -9.20
N SER A 87 13.59 -27.00 -8.25
CA SER A 87 14.76 -26.15 -8.52
C SER A 87 16.01 -26.90 -8.93
N GLN A 88 16.19 -28.16 -8.52
CA GLN A 88 17.32 -28.98 -8.95
C GLN A 88 17.14 -29.56 -10.35
N ARG A 89 15.89 -29.72 -10.81
CA ARG A 89 15.56 -30.40 -12.07
C ARG A 89 15.25 -29.45 -13.23
N ASN A 90 14.82 -28.24 -12.92
CA ASN A 90 14.50 -27.23 -13.92
C ASN A 90 15.58 -26.15 -13.96
N LEU A 91 15.67 -25.47 -15.11
CA LEU A 91 16.53 -24.29 -15.29
C LEU A 91 16.07 -23.08 -14.46
N SER A 92 14.82 -23.07 -14.01
CA SER A 92 14.22 -21.99 -13.22
C SER A 92 13.78 -22.44 -11.84
N ASP A 93 13.95 -21.55 -10.87
CA ASP A 93 13.52 -21.78 -9.49
C ASP A 93 12.00 -21.66 -9.34
N LYS A 94 11.38 -22.67 -8.70
CA LYS A 94 9.96 -22.61 -8.31
C LYS A 94 9.83 -21.96 -6.94
N ILE A 95 9.44 -20.69 -6.93
CA ILE A 95 9.19 -19.89 -5.73
C ILE A 95 7.68 -19.66 -5.59
N ILE A 96 7.15 -19.96 -4.40
CA ILE A 96 5.74 -19.79 -4.06
C ILE A 96 5.69 -18.82 -2.89
N LYS A 97 4.90 -17.76 -3.03
CA LYS A 97 4.73 -16.73 -2.00
C LYS A 97 3.35 -16.86 -1.37
N ALA A 98 3.27 -16.61 -0.06
CA ALA A 98 1.99 -16.56 0.62
C ALA A 98 1.10 -15.47 0.02
N ALA A 99 -0.21 -15.72 -0.06
CA ALA A 99 -1.16 -14.71 -0.52
C ALA A 99 -1.28 -13.60 0.52
N VAL A 100 -1.18 -12.34 0.08
CA VAL A 100 -1.40 -11.17 0.93
C VAL A 100 -2.69 -10.50 0.48
N PRO A 101 -3.61 -10.15 1.41
CA PRO A 101 -4.82 -9.40 1.08
C PRO A 101 -4.49 -8.10 0.35
N LYS A 102 -5.23 -7.79 -0.71
CA LYS A 102 -5.07 -6.53 -1.42
C LYS A 102 -5.74 -5.40 -0.63
N THR A 103 -5.11 -4.23 -0.58
CA THR A 103 -5.77 -3.04 -0.02
C THR A 103 -7.00 -2.66 -0.83
N PRO A 104 -8.00 -2.01 -0.20
CA PRO A 104 -9.13 -1.48 -0.93
C PRO A 104 -8.77 -0.42 -1.96
N LEU A 105 -7.78 0.42 -1.61
CA LEU A 105 -7.26 1.47 -2.48
C LEU A 105 -5.76 1.26 -2.67
N ASN A 106 -5.34 1.17 -3.93
CA ASN A 106 -3.93 1.01 -4.26
C ASN A 106 -3.14 2.28 -3.91
N HIS A 107 -1.96 2.11 -3.31
CA HIS A 107 -0.99 3.18 -3.02
C HIS A 107 -1.51 4.35 -2.15
N GLY A 108 -2.66 4.18 -1.47
CA GLY A 108 -3.29 5.16 -0.59
C GLY A 108 -2.99 4.95 0.89
N LEU A 109 -3.44 5.88 1.75
CA LEU A 109 -3.52 5.66 3.21
C LEU A 109 -4.84 4.98 3.61
N GLY A 110 -5.83 4.94 2.72
CA GLY A 110 -7.16 4.40 2.98
C GLY A 110 -7.15 2.87 3.06
N SER A 111 -7.06 2.37 4.29
CA SER A 111 -7.36 0.98 4.63
C SER A 111 -8.86 0.73 4.69
N ALA A 112 -9.25 -0.54 4.79
CA ALA A 112 -10.67 -0.88 4.96
C ALA A 112 -11.26 -0.21 6.21
N SER A 113 -10.52 -0.21 7.32
CA SER A 113 -10.95 0.39 8.59
C SER A 113 -11.08 1.91 8.53
N LEU A 114 -10.11 2.61 7.93
CA LEU A 114 -10.14 4.07 7.80
C LEU A 114 -11.29 4.52 6.89
N ILE A 115 -11.46 3.84 5.76
CA ILE A 115 -12.53 4.14 4.81
C ILE A 115 -13.89 3.88 5.46
N ALA A 116 -14.07 2.75 6.14
CA ALA A 116 -15.31 2.43 6.83
C ALA A 116 -15.64 3.49 7.90
N HIS A 117 -14.64 3.95 8.66
CA HIS A 117 -14.85 5.00 9.65
C HIS A 117 -15.21 6.35 9.01
N SER A 118 -14.52 6.74 7.93
CA SER A 118 -14.85 7.95 7.13
C SER A 118 -16.30 7.94 6.65
N LEU A 119 -16.73 6.82 6.05
CA LEU A 119 -18.09 6.63 5.56
C LEU A 119 -19.11 6.69 6.71
N TYR A 120 -18.83 6.03 7.83
CA TYR A 120 -19.69 6.08 9.02
C TYR A 120 -19.82 7.51 9.57
N GLN A 121 -18.71 8.23 9.72
CA GLN A 121 -18.73 9.63 10.13
C GLN A 121 -19.56 10.50 9.20
N LYS A 122 -19.42 10.32 7.88
CA LYS A 122 -20.08 11.14 6.87
C LYS A 122 -21.58 10.85 6.76
N TYR A 123 -21.94 9.58 6.64
CA TYR A 123 -23.30 9.17 6.28
C TYR A 123 -24.19 8.91 7.50
N GLU A 124 -23.66 8.34 8.57
CA GLU A 124 -24.44 8.08 9.79
C GLU A 124 -24.41 9.30 10.70
N MET A 125 -23.21 9.74 11.10
CA MET A 125 -23.05 10.82 12.07
C MET A 125 -23.15 12.24 11.48
N LYS A 126 -23.28 12.35 10.14
CA LYS A 126 -23.38 13.62 9.40
C LYS A 126 -22.23 14.59 9.72
N VAL A 127 -21.03 14.06 9.99
CA VAL A 127 -19.83 14.84 10.27
C VAL A 127 -19.27 15.36 8.95
N PRO A 128 -19.20 16.69 8.74
CA PRO A 128 -18.64 17.26 7.52
C PRO A 128 -17.13 17.04 7.45
N ASP A 129 -16.59 16.89 6.23
CA ASP A 129 -15.19 16.48 6.01
C ASP A 129 -14.15 17.35 6.73
N TYR A 130 -14.41 18.65 6.93
CA TYR A 130 -13.47 19.53 7.66
C TYR A 130 -13.34 19.17 9.15
N ARG A 131 -14.41 18.64 9.77
CA ARG A 131 -14.34 18.13 11.14
C ARG A 131 -13.64 16.78 11.19
N GLN A 132 -13.90 15.93 10.20
CA GLN A 132 -13.18 14.65 10.08
C GLN A 132 -11.67 14.89 9.92
N GLU A 133 -11.27 15.83 9.06
CA GLU A 133 -9.87 16.26 8.89
C GLU A 133 -9.25 16.72 10.22
N SER A 134 -9.99 17.48 11.03
CA SER A 134 -9.54 17.88 12.37
C SER A 134 -9.41 16.69 13.34
N ASP A 135 -10.37 15.76 13.34
CA ASP A 135 -10.33 14.58 14.22
C ASP A 135 -9.17 13.65 13.86
N TRP A 136 -8.95 13.39 12.57
CA TRP A 136 -7.80 12.60 12.13
C TRP A 136 -6.47 13.25 12.52
N LYS A 137 -6.37 14.57 12.40
CA LYS A 137 -5.19 15.32 12.83
C LYS A 137 -4.94 15.18 14.33
N ASN A 138 -6.00 15.20 15.15
CA ASN A 138 -5.89 14.97 16.59
C ASN A 138 -5.39 13.55 16.93
N MET A 139 -5.66 12.57 16.07
CA MET A 139 -5.13 11.20 16.17
C MET A 139 -3.73 11.04 15.56
N GLY A 140 -3.10 12.13 15.09
CA GLY A 140 -1.77 12.11 14.48
C GLY A 140 -1.75 11.77 12.99
N LEU A 141 -2.91 11.76 12.32
CA LEU A 141 -3.02 11.46 10.88
C LEU A 141 -3.44 12.70 10.08
N GLU A 142 -2.52 13.22 9.27
CA GLU A 142 -2.81 14.33 8.37
C GLU A 142 -3.54 13.83 7.10
N VAL A 143 -4.87 13.81 7.14
CA VAL A 143 -5.73 13.49 5.99
C VAL A 143 -6.38 14.76 5.46
N SER A 144 -6.27 15.01 4.15
CA SER A 144 -6.96 16.15 3.54
C SER A 144 -8.42 15.84 3.19
N ARG A 145 -9.28 16.86 3.13
CA ARG A 145 -10.65 16.72 2.61
C ARG A 145 -10.73 16.08 1.22
N GLN A 146 -9.75 16.36 0.36
CA GLN A 146 -9.68 15.74 -0.97
C GLN A 146 -9.41 14.24 -0.87
N MET A 147 -8.59 13.82 0.09
CA MET A 147 -8.27 12.42 0.32
C MET A 147 -9.48 11.66 0.88
N LEU A 148 -10.22 12.25 1.83
CA LEU A 148 -11.48 11.68 2.34
C LEU A 148 -12.51 11.49 1.21
N ASN A 149 -12.76 12.53 0.41
CA ASN A 149 -13.69 12.42 -0.72
C ASN A 149 -13.23 11.40 -1.77
N TYR A 150 -11.92 11.30 -2.02
CA TYR A 150 -11.36 10.28 -2.89
C TYR A 150 -11.62 8.86 -2.36
N TRP A 151 -11.47 8.64 -1.05
CA TRP A 151 -11.78 7.37 -0.41
C TRP A 151 -13.25 7.00 -0.54
N ASP A 152 -14.15 7.92 -0.22
CA ASP A 152 -15.59 7.69 -0.31
C ASP A 152 -16.01 7.37 -1.75
N LEU A 153 -15.51 8.14 -2.72
CA LEU A 153 -15.84 7.96 -4.13
C LEU A 153 -15.31 6.61 -4.67
N LYS A 154 -14.04 6.29 -4.40
CA LYS A 154 -13.44 5.05 -4.91
C LYS A 154 -13.97 3.81 -4.24
N SER A 155 -14.25 3.87 -2.93
CA SER A 155 -14.91 2.76 -2.25
C SER A 155 -16.30 2.50 -2.82
N SER A 156 -17.06 3.55 -3.11
CA SER A 156 -18.35 3.44 -3.81
C SER A 156 -18.22 2.81 -5.20
N GLU A 157 -17.28 3.28 -6.02
CA GLU A 157 -17.06 2.75 -7.37
C GLU A 157 -16.63 1.28 -7.38
N TYR A 158 -15.78 0.87 -6.43
CA TYR A 158 -15.17 -0.47 -6.43
C TYR A 158 -16.01 -1.51 -5.69
N TYR A 159 -16.74 -1.12 -4.63
CA TYR A 159 -17.39 -2.07 -3.73
C TYR A 159 -18.90 -1.91 -3.63
N PHE A 160 -19.47 -0.75 -3.96
CA PHE A 160 -20.91 -0.47 -3.74
C PHE A 160 -21.73 -0.31 -5.03
N LYS A 161 -21.17 -0.58 -6.21
CA LYS A 161 -21.93 -0.76 -7.46
C LYS A 161 -22.32 -2.26 -7.57
N PRO A 162 -23.55 -2.70 -7.22
CA PRO A 162 -24.84 -2.01 -7.38
C PRO A 162 -25.73 -2.04 -6.12
N VAL A 163 -25.85 -0.91 -5.41
CA VAL A 163 -26.96 -0.66 -4.46
C VAL A 163 -27.84 0.50 -4.96
N ALA A 164 -27.94 0.65 -6.29
CA ALA A 164 -28.88 1.53 -6.96
C ALA A 164 -29.80 0.69 -7.86
#